data_AF-A0A6V7LHS9-F1
#
_entry.id   AF-A0A6V7LHS9-F1
#
_cell.length_a   1.000
_cell.length_b   1.000
_cell.length_c   1.000
_cell.angle_alpha   90.00
_cell.angle_beta   90.00
_cell.angle_gamma   90.00
#
_symmetry.space_group_name_H-M   'P 1'
#
loop_
_entity.id
_entity.type
_entity.pdbx_description
1 polymer ?
#
loop_
_entity_poly.entity_id
_entity_poly.type
_entity_poly.pdbx_seq_one_letter_code
_entity_poly.pdbx_strand_id
1 'polypeptide(L)' 'MTAMDFFGCALLAFGPPLAMFTFTVSVEPIRIIILIASAFFWLISLLLSSILWYAVSPLQKHLAFGLVFSVLFQEAFR' A
#
# COMPACT_ATOMS: atom_id res chain seq x y z
N MET A 1 25.42 14.53 -5.29
CA MET A 1 24.72 13.60 -6.21
C MET A 1 23.65 12.80 -5.48
N THR A 2 23.97 12.11 -4.39
CA THR A 2 22.99 11.32 -3.59
C THR A 2 21.75 12.10 -3.10
N ALA A 3 21.93 13.34 -2.62
CA ALA A 3 20.79 14.14 -2.18
C ALA A 3 19.85 14.54 -3.34
N MET A 4 20.41 14.85 -4.50
CA MET A 4 19.62 15.22 -5.68
C MET A 4 18.81 14.04 -6.20
N ASP A 5 19.42 12.84 -6.25
CA ASP A 5 18.73 11.62 -6.66
C ASP A 5 17.67 11.20 -5.64
N PHE A 6 17.94 11.37 -4.34
CA PHE A 6 16.95 11.13 -3.29
C PHE A 6 15.72 12.02 -3.45
N PHE A 7 15.89 13.34 -3.59
CA PHE A 7 14.76 14.25 -3.79
C PHE A 7 14.06 14.01 -5.13
N GLY A 8 14.80 13.69 -6.19
CA GLY A 8 14.21 13.31 -7.49
C GLY A 8 13.29 12.10 -7.39
N CYS A 9 13.77 10.99 -6.82
CA CYS A 9 12.98 9.76 -6.66
C CYS A 9 11.83 9.93 -5.66
N ALA A 10 12.05 10.66 -4.55
CA ALA A 10 11.03 10.89 -3.54
C ALA A 10 9.88 11.74 -4.09
N LEU A 11 10.17 12.82 -4.82
CA LEU A 11 9.14 13.67 -5.43
C LEU A 11 8.43 12.97 -6.60
N LEU A 12 9.10 12.10 -7.35
CA LEU A 12 8.44 11.28 -8.37
C LEU A 12 7.47 10.26 -7.76
N ALA A 13 7.85 9.60 -6.67
CA ALA A 13 7.01 8.59 -6.01
C ALA A 13 5.87 9.22 -5.20
N PHE A 14 6.16 10.24 -4.39
CA PHE A 14 5.21 10.81 -3.43
C PHE A 14 4.64 12.18 -3.82
N GLY A 15 5.14 12.83 -4.86
CA GLY A 15 4.67 14.15 -5.29
C GLY A 15 3.16 14.19 -5.59
N PRO A 16 2.63 13.35 -6.50
CA PRO A 16 1.21 13.33 -6.80
C PRO A 16 0.33 12.92 -5.60
N PRO A 17 0.66 11.87 -4.82
CA PRO A 17 -0.08 11.54 -3.59
C PRO A 17 -0.10 12.68 -2.56
N LEU A 18 1.05 13.37 -2.35
CA LEU A 18 1.13 14.51 -1.44
C LEU A 18 0.25 15.67 -1.93
N ALA A 19 0.28 15.99 -3.23
CA ALA A 19 -0.58 17.01 -3.80
C ALA A 19 -2.08 16.65 -3.64
N MET A 20 -2.48 15.41 -3.90
CA MET A 20 -3.86 14.99 -3.65
C MET A 20 -4.23 15.10 -2.17
N PHE A 21 -3.36 14.68 -1.26
CA PHE A 21 -3.61 14.80 0.16
C PHE A 21 -3.81 16.26 0.60
N THR A 22 -2.91 17.17 0.20
CA THR A 22 -2.96 18.59 0.61
C THR A 22 -4.09 19.38 -0.03
N PHE A 23 -4.47 19.09 -1.28
CA PHE A 23 -5.52 19.85 -1.97
C PHE A 23 -6.92 19.27 -1.76
N THR A 24 -7.06 17.96 -1.52
CA THR A 24 -8.39 17.31 -1.48
C THR A 24 -8.75 16.67 -0.15
N VAL A 25 -7.79 16.02 0.53
CA VAL A 25 -8.07 15.24 1.75
C VAL A 25 -7.97 16.12 2.99
N SER A 26 -6.97 16.98 3.09
CA SER A 26 -6.73 17.79 4.29
C SER A 26 -7.73 18.92 4.52
N VAL A 27 -8.59 19.21 3.53
CA VAL A 27 -9.64 20.23 3.63
C VAL A 27 -10.74 19.82 4.61
N GLU A 28 -11.02 18.51 4.71
CA GLU A 28 -12.14 17.99 5.48
C GLU A 28 -11.65 16.89 6.45
N PRO A 29 -11.75 17.08 7.78
CA PRO A 29 -11.20 16.14 8.77
C PRO A 29 -11.75 14.71 8.64
N ILE A 30 -13.00 14.54 8.20
CA ILE A 30 -13.56 13.20 8.01
C ILE A 30 -12.84 12.41 6.90
N ARG A 31 -12.32 13.08 5.87
CA ARG A 31 -11.54 12.42 4.80
C ARG A 31 -10.21 11.89 5.32
N ILE A 32 -9.60 12.58 6.27
CA ILE A 32 -8.36 12.13 6.92
C ILE A 32 -8.63 10.84 7.71
N ILE A 33 -9.71 10.80 8.49
CA ILE A 33 -10.09 9.61 9.27
C ILE A 33 -10.33 8.41 8.34
N ILE A 34 -11.07 8.61 7.25
CA ILE A 34 -11.35 7.55 6.27
C ILE A 34 -10.06 7.08 5.58
N LEU A 35 -9.15 7.99 5.23
CA LEU A 35 -7.86 7.64 4.61
C LEU A 35 -6.99 6.79 5.55
N ILE A 36 -6.95 7.12 6.84
CA ILE A 36 -6.24 6.33 7.86
C ILE A 36 -6.90 4.96 8.02
N ALA A 37 -8.24 4.90 8.06
CA ALA A 37 -8.98 3.64 8.17
C ALA A 37 -8.73 2.74 6.95
N SER A 38 -8.75 3.27 5.72
CA SER A 38 -8.46 2.49 4.52
C SER A 38 -7.01 1.99 4.49
N ALA A 39 -6.05 2.80 4.95
CA ALA A 39 -4.66 2.36 5.06
C ALA A 39 -4.49 1.21 6.06
N PHE A 40 -5.23 1.25 7.18
CA PHE A 40 -5.25 0.17 8.16
C PHE A 40 -5.83 -1.13 7.60
N PHE A 41 -6.95 -1.08 6.87
CA PHE A 41 -7.50 -2.25 6.20
C PHE A 41 -6.56 -2.82 5.14
N TRP A 42 -5.86 -1.95 4.40
CA TRP A 42 -4.83 -2.39 3.46
C TRP A 42 -3.68 -3.13 4.16
N LEU A 43 -3.23 -2.65 5.32
CA LEU A 43 -2.24 -3.34 6.18
C LEU A 43 -2.74 -4.70 6.67
N ILE A 44 -4.00 -4.81 7.11
CA ILE A 44 -4.60 -6.10 7.51
C ILE A 44 -4.63 -7.07 6.33
N SER A 45 -5.05 -6.61 5.15
CA SER A 45 -5.07 -7.42 3.92
C SER A 45 -3.67 -7.97 3.61
N LEU A 46 -2.64 -7.12 3.68
CA LEU A 46 -1.27 -7.53 3.43
C LEU A 46 -0.78 -8.52 4.50
N LEU A 47 -1.15 -8.31 5.77
CA LEU A 47 -0.83 -9.24 6.86
C LEU A 47 -1.43 -10.63 6.62
N LEU A 48 -2.72 -10.70 6.24
CA LEU A 48 -3.38 -11.97 5.91
C LEU A 48 -2.72 -12.65 4.71
N SER A 49 -2.37 -11.88 3.67
CA SER A 49 -1.62 -12.39 2.53
C SER A 49 -0.25 -12.95 2.94
N SER A 50 0.44 -12.30 3.87
CA SER A 50 1.75 -12.75 4.38
C SER A 50 1.62 -14.02 5.21
N ILE A 51 0.56 -14.16 6.01
CA ILE A 51 0.27 -15.38 6.79
C ILE A 51 0.02 -16.54 5.84
N LEU A 52 -0.76 -16.34 4.78
CA LEU A 52 -1.00 -17.37 3.77
C LEU A 52 0.27 -17.75 3.00
N TRP A 53 1.09 -16.77 2.63
CA TRP A 53 2.38 -17.05 2.00
C TRP A 53 3.32 -17.86 2.90
N TYR A 54 3.28 -17.62 4.22
CA TYR A 54 4.07 -18.38 5.19
C TYR A 54 3.51 -19.79 5.42
N ALA A 55 2.19 -19.94 5.53
CA ALA A 55 1.53 -21.23 5.75
C ALA A 55 1.69 -22.19 4.57
N VAL A 56 1.76 -21.68 3.33
CA VAL A 56 1.92 -22.47 2.12
C VAL A 56 3.41 -22.62 1.77
N SER A 57 4.16 -23.36 2.60
CA SER A 57 5.59 -23.61 2.43
C SER A 57 6.01 -24.33 1.13
N PRO A 58 5.24 -25.27 0.52
CA PRO A 58 5.71 -25.96 -0.68
C PRO A 58 5.57 -25.13 -1.97
N LEU A 59 4.78 -24.05 -1.96
CA LEU A 59 4.48 -23.23 -3.16
C LEU A 59 5.23 -21.89 -3.19
N GLN A 60 6.12 -21.63 -2.24
CA GLN A 60 6.96 -20.42 -2.19
C GLN A 60 7.90 -20.27 -3.38
N LYS A 61 8.15 -21.36 -4.12
CA LYS A 61 8.96 -21.33 -5.35
C LYS A 61 8.32 -20.51 -6.47
N HIS A 62 7.03 -20.18 -6.38
CA HIS A 62 6.32 -19.37 -7.37
C HIS A 62 5.81 -18.08 -6.73
N LEU A 63 6.63 -17.02 -6.76
CA LEU A 63 6.27 -15.67 -6.28
C LEU A 63 4.96 -15.15 -6.89
N ALA A 64 4.64 -15.58 -8.11
CA ALA A 64 3.39 -15.26 -8.78
C ALA A 64 2.16 -15.68 -7.97
N PHE A 65 2.22 -16.82 -7.26
CA PHE A 65 1.12 -17.27 -6.41
C PHE A 65 0.86 -16.26 -5.28
N GLY A 66 1.89 -15.86 -4.54
CA GLY A 66 1.75 -14.91 -3.43
C GLY A 66 1.25 -13.56 -3.89
N LEU A 67 1.70 -13.10 -5.06
CA LEU A 67 1.24 -11.83 -5.65
C LEU A 67 -0.24 -11.87 -6.01
N VAL A 68 -0.73 -12.96 -6.64
CA VAL A 68 -2.16 -13.10 -6.99
C VAL A 68 -3.02 -13.11 -5.73
N PHE A 69 -2.64 -13.85 -4.68
CA PHE A 69 -3.39 -13.85 -3.43
C PHE A 69 -3.36 -12.48 -2.74
N SER A 70 -2.23 -11.77 -2.76
CA SER A 70 -2.14 -10.41 -2.23
C SER A 70 -3.11 -9.45 -2.92
N VAL A 71 -3.22 -9.52 -4.25
CA VAL A 71 -4.20 -8.72 -5.00
C VAL A 71 -5.64 -9.11 -4.64
N LEU A 72 -5.94 -10.41 -4.53
CA LEU A 72 -7.29 -10.87 -4.15
C LEU A 72 -7.70 -10.39 -2.76
N PHE A 73 -6.81 -10.44 -1.77
CA PHE A 73 -7.09 -9.87 -0.45
C PHE A 73 -7.23 -8.36 -0.53
N GLN A 74 -6.39 -7.66 -1.28
CA GLN A 74 -6.47 -6.20 -1.39
C GLN A 74 -7.79 -5.74 -2.04
N GLU A 75 -8.31 -6.46 -3.02
CA GLU A 75 -9.62 -6.15 -3.62
C GLU A 75 -10.79 -6.55 -2.72
N ALA A 76 -10.63 -7.55 -1.84
CA ALA A 76 -11.68 -7.92 -0.87
C ALA A 76 -11.83 -6.91 0.28
N PHE A 77 -10.75 -6.22 0.64
CA PHE A 77 -10.69 -5.22 1.72
C PHE A 77 -10.81 -3.77 1.25
N ARG A 78 -10.87 -3.53 -0.08
CA ARG A 78 -11.11 -2.21 -0.67
C ARG A 78 -12.58 -1.81 -0.51
#